data_AF-A0A932QII2-F1
#
_entry.id   AF-A0A932QII2-F1
#
_cell.length_a   1.000
_cell.length_b   1.000
_cell.length_c   1.000
_cell.angle_alpha   90.00
_cell.angle_beta   90.00
_cell.angle_gamma   90.00
#
_symmetry.space_group_name_H-M   'P 1'
#
loop_
_entity.id
_entity.type
_entity.pdbx_description
1 polymer ?
#
loop_
_entity_poly.entity_id
_entity_poly.type
_entity_poly.pdbx_seq_one_letter_code
_entity_poly.pdbx_strand_id
1 'polypeptide(L)'
;MDDFDPNSHNQLTDGADQGVETDHVDVAELFRLLDEAQRKIDAIRQLLAGAPAQFNVGRFRARAAPTVAPVDQEGARIIEGAFDGQNMVGPDGKQYSVPANYASKSKLVEGDVLKLTITRDGSFIYKQIGPVDRQRLVGTLGRDETTGEFKVDVEDR
;
A
#
# COMPACT_ATOMS: atom_id res chain seq x y z
N MET A 1 22.33 -54.62 -76.05
CA MET A 1 23.59 -53.87 -76.08
C MET A 1 23.18 -52.44 -75.90
N ASP A 2 23.43 -51.96 -74.69
CA ASP A 2 22.57 -51.06 -73.94
C ASP A 2 22.65 -49.61 -74.38
N ASP A 3 21.49 -48.95 -74.39
CA ASP A 3 21.31 -47.52 -74.71
C ASP A 3 21.87 -46.64 -73.59
N PHE A 4 22.69 -45.66 -73.97
CA PHE A 4 23.33 -44.68 -73.10
C PHE A 4 22.47 -43.40 -73.09
N ASP A 5 21.79 -43.11 -72.00
CA ASP A 5 21.03 -41.85 -71.80
C ASP A 5 21.81 -40.92 -70.85
N PRO A 6 22.27 -39.72 -71.28
CA PRO A 6 23.09 -38.83 -70.47
C PRO A 6 22.26 -37.71 -69.81
N ASN A 7 21.25 -38.07 -69.02
CA ASN A 7 20.44 -37.07 -68.30
C ASN A 7 20.38 -37.32 -66.79
N SER A 8 21.50 -37.11 -66.11
CA SER A 8 21.54 -36.94 -64.65
C SER A 8 21.52 -35.45 -64.28
N HIS A 9 20.37 -34.81 -64.48
CA HIS A 9 20.13 -33.46 -63.96
C HIS A 9 19.89 -33.52 -62.45
N ASN A 10 20.81 -32.87 -61.73
CA ASN A 10 20.83 -32.63 -60.29
C ASN A 10 19.47 -32.16 -59.76
N GLN A 11 18.80 -32.97 -58.93
CA GLN A 11 17.62 -32.55 -58.17
C GLN A 11 18.07 -31.74 -56.95
N LEU A 12 18.10 -30.41 -57.12
CA LEU A 12 18.03 -29.47 -56.02
C LEU A 12 16.58 -29.45 -55.51
N THR A 13 16.29 -30.16 -54.42
CA THR A 13 15.07 -29.91 -53.64
C THR A 13 15.34 -28.74 -52.70
N ASP A 14 14.90 -27.55 -53.13
CA ASP A 14 14.82 -26.36 -52.29
C ASP A 14 13.93 -26.64 -51.07
N GLY A 15 14.45 -26.28 -49.90
CA GLY A 15 13.72 -26.30 -48.64
C GLY A 15 12.56 -25.30 -48.68
N ALA A 16 11.33 -25.82 -48.73
CA ALA A 16 10.15 -25.05 -48.43
C ALA A 16 9.99 -24.95 -46.90
N ASP A 17 10.56 -23.88 -46.37
CA ASP A 17 10.27 -23.22 -45.10
C ASP A 17 8.76 -23.26 -44.80
N GLN A 18 8.35 -24.12 -43.85
CA GLN A 18 6.98 -24.09 -43.33
C GLN A 18 6.88 -22.87 -42.41
N GLY A 19 6.16 -21.87 -42.92
CA GLY A 19 6.02 -20.54 -42.33
C GLY A 19 5.72 -20.56 -40.84
N VAL A 20 6.54 -19.80 -40.11
CA VAL A 20 6.20 -19.30 -38.78
C VAL A 20 4.97 -18.41 -38.94
N GLU A 21 3.83 -18.86 -38.40
CA GLU A 21 2.64 -18.04 -38.24
C GLU A 21 2.99 -16.91 -37.27
N THR A 22 3.44 -15.78 -37.83
CA THR A 22 3.64 -14.57 -37.04
C THR A 22 2.27 -14.02 -36.71
N ASP A 23 1.86 -14.13 -35.45
CA ASP A 23 0.80 -13.30 -34.87
C ASP A 23 1.13 -11.85 -35.20
N HIS A 24 0.50 -11.33 -36.25
CA HIS A 24 0.67 -9.95 -36.65
C HIS A 24 -0.03 -9.11 -35.59
N VAL A 25 0.76 -8.64 -34.63
CA VAL A 25 0.36 -7.56 -33.73
C VAL A 25 -0.06 -6.39 -34.61
N ASP A 26 -1.35 -6.08 -34.64
CA ASP A 26 -1.87 -4.97 -35.43
C ASP A 26 -1.40 -3.67 -34.78
N VAL A 27 -0.26 -3.19 -35.26
CA VAL A 27 0.39 -1.96 -34.80
C VAL A 27 -0.57 -0.77 -34.91
N ALA A 28 -1.49 -0.77 -35.89
CA ALA A 28 -2.48 0.27 -36.03
C ALA A 28 -3.52 0.24 -34.88
N GLU A 29 -3.89 -0.94 -34.39
CA GLU A 29 -4.78 -1.08 -33.24
C GLU A 29 -4.12 -0.59 -31.95
N LEU A 30 -2.83 -0.88 -31.75
CA LEU A 30 -2.06 -0.37 -30.60
C LEU A 30 -1.98 1.16 -30.59
N PHE A 31 -1.71 1.78 -31.73
CA PHE A 31 -1.72 3.24 -31.84
C PHE A 31 -3.12 3.81 -31.56
N ARG A 32 -4.19 3.16 -32.05
CA ARG A 32 -5.57 3.56 -31.74
C ARG A 32 -5.87 3.51 -30.24
N LEU A 33 -5.43 2.45 -29.56
CA LEU A 33 -5.63 2.29 -28.11
C LEU A 33 -4.83 3.31 -27.31
N LEU A 34 -3.60 3.62 -27.73
CA LEU A 34 -2.77 4.65 -27.11
C LEU A 34 -3.43 6.04 -27.22
N ASP A 35 -3.94 6.39 -28.39
CA ASP A 35 -4.67 7.65 -28.61
C ASP A 35 -5.96 7.74 -27.80
N GLU A 36 -6.62 6.61 -27.56
CA GLU A 36 -7.81 6.55 -26.71
C GLU A 36 -7.46 6.75 -25.23
N ALA A 37 -6.39 6.12 -24.76
CA ALA A 37 -5.89 6.29 -23.39
C ALA A 37 -5.45 7.74 -23.13
N GLN A 38 -4.75 8.35 -24.09
CA GLN A 38 -4.29 9.73 -23.99
C GLN A 38 -5.47 10.71 -23.89
N ARG A 39 -6.51 10.52 -24.72
CA ARG A 39 -7.74 11.33 -24.65
C ARG A 39 -8.45 11.23 -23.30
N LYS A 40 -8.50 10.05 -22.69
CA LYS A 40 -9.10 9.85 -21.36
C LYS A 40 -8.31 10.59 -20.27
N ILE A 41 -6.98 10.56 -20.33
CA ILE A 41 -6.11 11.27 -19.39
C ILE A 41 -6.33 12.79 -19.49
N ASP A 42 -6.38 13.32 -20.70
CA ASP A 42 -6.54 14.76 -20.91
C ASP A 42 -7.94 15.24 -20.51
N ALA A 43 -8.98 14.43 -20.70
CA ALA A 43 -10.32 14.72 -20.17
C ALA A 43 -10.33 14.79 -18.62
N ILE A 44 -9.64 13.87 -17.93
CA ILE A 44 -9.51 13.91 -16.47
C ILE A 44 -8.78 15.17 -16.01
N ARG A 45 -7.71 15.57 -16.71
CA ARG A 45 -6.96 16.80 -16.41
C ARG A 45 -7.83 18.05 -16.54
N GLN A 46 -8.66 18.12 -17.58
CA GLN A 46 -9.59 19.24 -17.77
C GLN A 46 -10.68 19.28 -16.69
N LEU A 47 -11.23 18.14 -16.29
CA LEU A 47 -12.18 18.06 -15.17
C LEU A 47 -11.55 18.52 -13.85
N LEU A 48 -10.27 18.19 -13.62
CA LEU A 48 -9.54 18.64 -12.44
C LEU A 48 -9.25 20.14 -12.48
N ALA A 49 -8.90 20.68 -13.64
CA ALA A 49 -8.58 22.09 -13.83
C ALA A 49 -9.82 23.00 -13.83
N GLY A 50 -10.97 22.48 -14.24
CA GLY A 50 -12.25 23.21 -14.33
C GLY A 50 -13.06 23.26 -13.05
N ALA A 51 -12.58 22.67 -11.94
CA ALA A 51 -13.26 22.75 -10.65
C ALA A 51 -12.87 24.05 -9.92
N PRO A 52 -13.74 25.09 -9.86
CA PRO A 52 -13.45 26.29 -9.09
C PRO A 52 -13.37 25.99 -7.60
N ALA A 53 -12.39 26.63 -6.96
CA ALA A 53 -11.98 26.50 -5.58
C ALA A 53 -13.07 26.90 -4.56
N GLN A 54 -14.05 26.02 -4.35
CA GLN A 54 -14.80 25.91 -3.09
C GLN A 54 -14.36 24.66 -2.32
N PHE A 55 -13.06 24.38 -2.29
CA PHE A 55 -12.50 23.43 -1.34
C PHE A 55 -11.99 24.21 -0.14
N ASN A 56 -12.71 24.07 0.96
CA ASN A 56 -12.49 24.77 2.21
C ASN A 56 -11.05 24.53 2.72
N VAL A 57 -10.18 25.51 2.54
CA VAL A 57 -8.72 25.45 2.76
C VAL A 57 -8.34 25.38 4.25
N GLY A 58 -9.32 25.29 5.16
CA GLY A 58 -9.11 25.11 6.61
C GLY A 58 -9.17 23.66 7.11
N ARG A 59 -9.50 22.68 6.26
CA ARG A 59 -9.70 21.27 6.68
C ARG A 59 -8.73 20.26 6.06
N PHE A 60 -7.74 20.72 5.31
CA PHE A 60 -6.71 19.88 4.71
C PHE A 60 -5.34 20.34 5.22
N ARG A 61 -4.90 19.79 6.35
CA ARG A 61 -3.46 19.62 6.55
C ARG A 61 -2.97 18.70 5.43
N ALA A 62 -2.23 19.31 4.50
CA ALA A 62 -1.38 18.73 3.47
C ALA A 62 -1.58 17.22 3.25
N ARG A 63 -2.45 16.88 2.29
CA ARG A 63 -2.50 15.54 1.72
C ARG A 63 -1.23 15.39 0.87
N ALA A 64 -0.15 15.00 1.53
CA ALA A 64 1.04 14.51 0.89
C ALA A 64 0.63 13.43 -0.12
N ALA A 65 1.35 13.38 -1.25
CA ALA A 65 1.21 12.36 -2.27
C ALA A 65 1.05 10.97 -1.62
N PRO A 66 0.33 10.02 -2.25
CA PRO A 66 0.23 8.67 -1.72
C PRO A 66 1.66 8.09 -1.68
N THR A 67 2.27 8.14 -0.50
CA THR A 67 3.54 7.48 -0.25
C THR A 67 3.26 6.01 -0.46
N VAL A 68 3.82 5.47 -1.54
CA VAL A 68 3.74 4.04 -1.84
C VAL A 68 4.24 3.33 -0.59
N ALA A 69 3.34 2.59 0.07
CA ALA A 69 3.69 1.82 1.24
C ALA A 69 4.86 0.90 0.87
N PRO A 70 5.98 0.90 1.63
CA PRO A 70 7.09 0.03 1.33
C PRO A 70 6.59 -1.42 1.35
N VAL A 71 6.80 -2.11 0.24
CA VAL A 71 6.56 -3.54 0.12
C VAL A 71 7.84 -4.21 0.56
N ASP A 72 7.77 -5.14 1.51
CA ASP A 72 8.94 -5.93 1.88
C ASP A 72 9.33 -6.91 0.76
N GLN A 73 10.51 -7.52 0.86
CA GLN A 73 10.99 -8.49 -0.13
C GLN A 73 10.07 -9.71 -0.28
N GLU A 74 9.16 -9.90 0.69
CA GLU A 74 8.18 -10.96 0.76
C GLU A 74 6.78 -10.50 0.30
N GLY A 75 6.63 -9.31 -0.30
CA GLY A 75 5.36 -8.84 -0.85
C GLY A 75 4.29 -8.46 0.18
N ALA A 76 4.63 -8.39 1.47
CA ALA A 76 3.77 -7.88 2.52
C ALA A 76 3.74 -6.34 2.49
N ARG A 77 2.58 -5.78 2.82
CA ARG A 77 2.37 -4.33 2.83
C ARG A 77 2.64 -3.80 4.23
N ILE A 78 3.58 -2.86 4.33
CA ILE A 78 3.93 -2.21 5.59
C ILE A 78 3.27 -0.83 5.65
N ILE A 79 2.60 -0.54 6.76
CA ILE A 79 1.90 0.72 7.01
C ILE A 79 2.30 1.20 8.40
N GLU A 80 2.76 2.43 8.50
CA GLU A 80 3.05 3.08 9.79
C GLU A 80 1.89 4.03 10.12
N GLY A 81 1.56 4.20 11.39
CA GLY A 81 0.43 5.04 11.80
C GLY A 81 0.41 5.34 13.28
N ALA A 82 -0.42 6.29 13.70
CA ALA A 82 -0.57 6.69 15.09
C ALA A 82 -1.80 6.02 15.72
N PHE A 83 -1.69 5.59 16.98
CA PHE A 83 -2.80 5.03 17.74
C PHE A 83 -3.73 6.14 18.26
N ASP A 84 -5.04 6.00 18.05
CA ASP A 84 -6.07 6.99 18.44
C ASP A 84 -6.88 6.58 19.68
N GLY A 85 -6.44 5.52 20.39
CA GLY A 85 -7.13 4.97 21.56
C GLY A 85 -7.90 3.68 21.27
N GLN A 86 -8.26 3.44 20.01
CA GLN A 86 -8.92 2.20 19.58
C GLN A 86 -8.34 1.62 18.29
N ASN A 87 -7.94 2.48 17.36
CA ASN A 87 -7.47 2.15 16.02
C ASN A 87 -6.09 2.77 15.76
N MET A 88 -5.42 2.26 14.74
CA MET A 88 -4.23 2.88 14.15
C MET A 88 -4.66 3.68 12.93
N VAL A 89 -4.30 4.97 12.88
CA VAL A 89 -4.55 5.86 11.75
C VAL A 89 -3.30 5.89 10.87
N GLY A 90 -3.39 5.35 9.65
CA GLY A 90 -2.33 5.39 8.66
C GLY A 90 -2.14 6.79 8.03
N PRO A 91 -1.05 7.01 7.27
CA PRO A 91 -0.77 8.30 6.62
C PRO A 91 -1.81 8.68 5.56
N ASP A 92 -2.54 7.70 5.03
CA ASP A 92 -3.64 7.89 4.09
C ASP A 92 -4.97 8.22 4.77
N GLY A 93 -4.99 8.29 6.11
CA GLY A 93 -6.18 8.50 6.93
C GLY A 93 -7.03 7.25 7.12
N LYS A 94 -6.58 6.07 6.64
CA LYS A 94 -7.29 4.82 6.89
C LYS A 94 -7.10 4.40 8.33
N GLN A 95 -8.20 3.96 8.93
CA GLN A 95 -8.21 3.42 10.28
C GLN A 95 -8.10 1.90 10.23
N TYR A 96 -7.23 1.36 11.06
CA TYR A 96 -6.97 -0.07 11.21
C TYR A 96 -7.27 -0.46 12.65
N SER A 97 -8.23 -1.36 12.86
CA SER A 97 -8.65 -1.75 14.21
C SER A 97 -7.55 -2.51 14.94
N VAL A 98 -7.18 -2.02 16.12
CA VAL A 98 -6.14 -2.65 16.96
C VAL A 98 -6.83 -3.57 17.98
N PRO A 99 -6.43 -4.85 18.08
CA PRO A 99 -6.99 -5.74 19.06
C PRO A 99 -6.82 -5.22 20.49
N ALA A 100 -7.92 -5.21 21.27
CA ALA A 100 -7.92 -4.71 22.66
C ALA A 100 -6.88 -5.41 23.56
N ASN A 101 -6.61 -6.68 23.30
CA ASN A 101 -5.58 -7.46 24.01
C ASN A 101 -4.17 -6.94 23.73
N TYR A 102 -3.89 -6.50 22.50
CA TYR A 102 -2.60 -5.92 22.16
C TYR A 102 -2.45 -4.53 22.78
N ALA A 103 -3.49 -3.70 22.65
CA ALA A 103 -3.51 -2.35 23.23
C ALA A 103 -3.26 -2.35 24.75
N SER A 104 -3.94 -3.23 25.48
CA SER A 104 -3.78 -3.36 26.94
C SER A 104 -2.42 -3.94 27.35
N LYS A 105 -1.93 -4.99 26.68
CA LYS A 105 -0.64 -5.63 27.01
C LYS A 105 0.56 -4.73 26.70
N SER A 106 0.51 -4.01 25.59
CA SER A 106 1.55 -3.05 25.20
C SER A 106 1.41 -1.71 25.90
N LYS A 107 0.33 -1.51 26.69
CA LYS A 107 0.01 -0.24 27.37
C LYS A 107 0.03 0.93 26.39
N LEU A 108 -0.62 0.74 25.24
CA LEU A 108 -0.66 1.75 24.19
C LEU A 108 -1.37 3.01 24.70
N VAL A 109 -0.77 4.15 24.38
CA VAL A 109 -1.34 5.47 24.66
C VAL A 109 -1.63 6.15 23.33
N GLU A 110 -2.66 6.98 23.30
CA GLU A 110 -2.95 7.83 22.14
C GLU A 110 -1.69 8.59 21.71
N GLY A 111 -1.39 8.55 20.40
CA GLY A 111 -0.17 9.09 19.82
C GLY A 111 1.00 8.11 19.70
N ASP A 112 0.92 6.91 20.29
CA ASP A 112 1.92 5.86 20.07
C ASP A 112 1.97 5.49 18.58
N VAL A 113 3.17 5.45 18.00
CA VAL A 113 3.41 5.09 16.60
C VAL A 113 3.54 3.57 16.49
N LEU A 114 2.71 3.01 15.61
CA LEU A 114 2.63 1.59 15.31
C LEU A 114 3.05 1.33 13.87
N LYS A 115 3.64 0.16 13.67
CA LYS A 115 3.88 -0.47 12.37
C LYS A 115 2.90 -1.62 12.23
N LEU A 116 2.04 -1.54 11.24
CA LEU A 116 1.17 -2.61 10.77
C LEU A 116 1.82 -3.28 9.55
N THR A 117 2.05 -4.58 9.65
CA THR A 117 2.40 -5.43 8.50
C THR A 117 1.18 -6.25 8.13
N ILE A 118 0.72 -6.11 6.88
CA ILE A 118 -0.32 -6.95 6.28
C ILE A 118 0.38 -8.00 5.43
N THR A 119 0.37 -9.23 5.91
CA THR A 119 1.00 -10.38 5.24
C THR A 119 0.17 -10.85 4.03
N ARG A 120 0.73 -11.72 3.19
CA ARG A 120 0.03 -12.21 1.98
C ARG A 120 -1.22 -13.03 2.27
N ASP A 121 -1.27 -13.69 3.43
CA ASP A 121 -2.44 -14.40 3.97
C ASP A 121 -3.50 -13.45 4.56
N GLY A 122 -3.24 -12.14 4.58
CA GLY A 122 -4.16 -11.12 5.09
C GLY A 122 -4.13 -10.95 6.60
N SER A 123 -3.15 -11.55 7.29
CA SER A 123 -2.97 -11.36 8.73
C SER A 123 -2.43 -9.96 9.03
N PHE A 124 -2.91 -9.37 10.13
CA PHE A 124 -2.53 -8.05 10.60
C PHE A 124 -1.57 -8.18 11.77
N ILE A 125 -0.31 -7.77 11.57
CA ILE A 125 0.72 -7.81 12.60
C ILE A 125 1.04 -6.38 13.04
N TYR A 126 0.74 -6.07 14.29
CA TYR A 126 1.02 -4.76 14.89
C TYR A 126 2.31 -4.82 15.73
N LYS A 127 3.17 -3.82 15.54
CA LYS A 127 4.36 -3.60 16.36
C LYS A 127 4.47 -2.13 16.74
N GLN A 128 4.61 -1.84 18.02
CA GLN A 128 4.97 -0.49 18.45
C GLN A 128 6.40 -0.14 18.01
N ILE A 129 6.55 1.02 17.39
CA ILE A 129 7.84 1.52 16.88
C ILE A 129 8.22 2.88 17.47
N GLY A 130 7.27 3.64 18.04
CA GLY A 130 7.55 4.91 18.70
C GLY A 130 6.57 5.16 19.84
N PRO A 131 6.93 4.89 21.11
CA PRO A 131 6.11 5.31 22.23
C PRO A 131 6.10 6.84 22.34
N VAL A 132 4.94 7.42 22.66
CA VAL A 132 4.80 8.85 22.95
C VAL A 132 5.43 9.19 24.29
N ASP A 133 5.99 10.40 24.39
CA ASP A 133 6.54 10.93 25.64
C ASP A 133 5.46 10.95 26.72
N ARG A 134 5.76 10.28 27.84
CA ARG A 134 4.84 10.13 28.97
C ARG A 134 5.60 10.12 30.27
N GLN A 135 5.07 10.84 31.25
CA GLN A 135 5.60 10.84 32.60
C GLN A 135 5.06 9.62 33.35
N ARG A 136 5.97 8.86 33.97
CA ARG A 136 5.61 7.79 34.90
C ARG A 136 5.73 8.34 36.30
N LEU A 137 4.59 8.55 36.94
CA LEU A 137 4.52 8.97 38.32
C LEU A 137 4.21 7.75 39.19
N VAL A 138 4.91 7.64 40.32
CA VAL A 138 4.60 6.64 41.35
C VAL A 138 3.86 7.37 42.46
N GLY A 139 2.72 6.83 42.86
CA GLY A 139 1.91 7.39 43.95
C GLY A 139 1.64 6.35 45.03
N THR A 140 1.48 6.83 46.26
CA THR A 140 1.12 6.02 47.42
C THR A 140 -0.40 5.88 47.46
N LEU A 141 -0.89 4.64 47.44
CA LEU A 141 -2.32 4.35 47.56
C LEU A 141 -2.73 4.52 49.04
N GLY A 142 -3.51 5.56 49.32
CA GLY A 142 -4.14 5.80 50.61
C GLY A 142 -5.63 5.50 50.57
N ARG A 143 -6.22 5.24 51.73
CA ARG A 143 -7.67 5.17 51.91
C ARG A 143 -8.09 6.29 52.85
N ASP A 144 -9.07 7.08 52.46
CA ASP A 144 -9.62 8.10 53.32
C ASP A 144 -10.42 7.44 54.45
N GLU A 145 -10.07 7.74 55.70
CA GLU A 145 -10.72 7.16 56.88
C GLU A 145 -12.15 7.68 57.07
N THR A 146 -12.49 8.83 56.48
CA THR A 146 -13.79 9.49 56.63
C THR A 146 -14.79 9.05 55.57
N THR A 147 -14.35 8.97 54.31
CA THR A 147 -15.22 8.59 53.18
C THR A 147 -15.08 7.13 52.77
N GLY A 148 -13.99 6.47 53.19
CA GLY A 148 -13.68 5.09 52.81
C GLY A 148 -13.16 4.93 51.37
N GLU A 149 -13.01 6.03 50.64
CA GLU A 149 -12.58 6.07 49.24
C GLU A 149 -11.06 5.88 49.10
N PHE A 150 -10.63 5.33 47.95
CA PHE A 150 -9.21 5.18 47.63
C PHE A 150 -8.70 6.45 46.96
N LYS A 151 -7.57 6.97 47.44
CA LYS A 151 -6.84 8.09 46.84
C LYS A 151 -5.40 7.69 46.53
N VAL A 152 -4.80 8.33 45.53
CA VAL A 152 -3.39 8.14 45.19
C VAL A 152 -2.68 9.47 45.40
N ASP A 153 -1.81 9.52 46.40
CA ASP A 153 -0.99 10.69 46.69
C ASP A 153 0.34 10.56 45.90
N VAL A 154 0.68 11.56 45.08
CA VAL A 154 1.92 11.58 44.30
C VAL A 154 2.87 12.57 44.96
N GLU A 155 4.04 12.13 45.44
CA GLU A 155 4.97 12.98 46.20
C GLU A 155 5.65 14.06 45.34
N ASP A 156 5.66 13.92 44.01
CA ASP A 156 6.40 14.80 43.08
C ASP A 156 5.62 16.03 42.59
N ARG A 157 4.60 16.52 43.32
CA ARG A 157 3.95 17.79 42.98
C ARG A 157 3.28 18.55 44.12
#